data_AF-A0A9P5R6I8-F1
#
_entry.id   AF-A0A9P5R6I8-F1
#
_cell.length_a   1.000
_cell.length_b   1.000
_cell.length_c   1.000
_cell.angle_alpha   90.00
_cell.angle_beta   90.00
_cell.angle_gamma   90.00
#
_symmetry.space_group_name_H-M   'P 1'
#
loop_
_entity.id
_entity.type
_entity.pdbx_description
1 polymer ?
#
loop_
_entity_poly.entity_id
_entity_poly.type
_entity_poly.pdbx_seq_one_letter_code
_entity_poly.pdbx_strand_id
1 'polypeptide(L)'
;FTSAIAYEAIPINVYSPEALKASDAFAAYELDDEVLENYNEFLFANNIYWALVEGHASEMSAKRTAMENATKNAGEMVDRLTMTYNRSRQAAITSELVDIITGASAL
;
A
#
# COMPACT_ATOMS: atom_id res chain seq x y z
N PHE A 1 -11.68 -4.33 -2.90
CA PHE A 1 -10.49 -5.06 -3.35
C PHE A 1 -10.82 -5.74 -4.67
N THR A 2 -10.18 -5.34 -5.78
CA THR A 2 -10.44 -5.97 -7.09
C THR A 2 -9.34 -6.99 -7.42
N SER A 3 -8.09 -6.68 -7.11
CA SER A 3 -6.98 -7.64 -7.21
C SER A 3 -5.83 -7.26 -6.29
N ALA A 4 -4.80 -8.09 -6.22
CA ALA A 4 -3.57 -7.77 -5.49
C ALA A 4 -2.82 -6.52 -6.01
N ILE A 5 -3.20 -5.97 -7.16
CA ILE A 5 -2.54 -4.83 -7.81
C ILE A 5 -3.45 -3.60 -7.86
N ALA A 6 -4.77 -3.81 -7.80
CA ALA A 6 -5.77 -2.76 -7.98
C ALA A 6 -6.79 -2.75 -6.84
N TYR A 7 -7.16 -1.56 -6.42
CA TYR A 7 -8.26 -1.30 -5.51
C TYR A 7 -9.16 -0.23 -6.10
N GLU A 8 -10.44 -0.26 -5.72
CA GLU A 8 -11.44 0.70 -6.16
C GLU A 8 -12.21 1.20 -4.94
N ALA A 9 -12.51 2.49 -4.91
CA ALA A 9 -13.30 3.11 -3.87
C ALA A 9 -14.78 3.08 -4.29
N ILE A 10 -15.56 2.25 -3.62
CA ILE A 10 -16.99 2.08 -3.90
C ILE A 10 -17.78 2.52 -2.66
N PRO A 11 -18.84 3.35 -2.81
CA PRO A 11 -19.71 3.69 -1.70
C PRO A 11 -20.58 2.50 -1.30
N ILE A 12 -20.69 2.25 0.01
CA ILE A 12 -21.64 1.28 0.57
C ILE A 12 -22.89 2.04 1.00
N ASN A 13 -24.04 1.66 0.44
CA ASN A 13 -25.31 2.25 0.82
C ASN A 13 -25.85 1.57 2.08
N VAL A 14 -26.16 2.37 3.10
CA VAL A 14 -26.84 1.92 4.33
C VAL A 14 -28.26 2.44 4.29
N TYR A 15 -29.24 1.54 4.45
CA TYR A 15 -30.66 1.86 4.39
C TYR A 15 -31.24 2.00 5.81
N SER A 16 -32.10 3.00 6.02
CA SER A 16 -32.84 3.16 7.27
C SER A 16 -33.99 2.14 7.37
N PRO A 17 -34.49 1.83 8.57
CA PRO A 17 -35.65 0.96 8.75
C PRO A 17 -36.88 1.41 7.94
N GLU A 18 -37.13 2.72 7.87
CA GLU A 18 -38.23 3.30 7.08
C GLU A 18 -38.06 3.04 5.58
N ALA A 19 -36.83 3.17 5.07
CA ALA A 19 -36.52 2.88 3.67
C ALA A 19 -36.67 1.39 3.34
N LEU A 20 -36.41 0.50 4.31
CA LEU A 20 -36.63 -0.94 4.15
C LEU A 20 -38.13 -1.28 4.10
N LYS A 21 -38.94 -0.69 4.99
CA LYS A 21 -40.41 -0.91 5.02
C LYS A 21 -41.10 -0.38 3.76
N ALA A 22 -40.55 0.68 3.14
CA ALA A 22 -41.09 1.26 1.92
C ALA A 22 -40.82 0.43 0.64
N SER A 23 -40.05 -0.65 0.73
CA SER A 23 -39.73 -1.52 -0.40
C SER A 23 -40.87 -2.48 -0.74
N ASP A 24 -41.22 -2.60 -2.03
CA ASP A 24 -42.26 -3.51 -2.52
C ASP A 24 -41.99 -4.98 -2.14
N ALA A 25 -40.72 -5.36 -1.98
CA ALA A 25 -40.31 -6.71 -1.62
C ALA A 25 -40.38 -6.99 -0.11
N PHE A 26 -40.56 -5.96 0.74
CA PHE A 26 -40.63 -6.14 2.19
C PHE A 26 -41.88 -6.91 2.61
N ALA A 27 -42.99 -6.73 1.89
CA ALA A 27 -44.25 -7.43 2.14
C ALA A 27 -44.18 -8.97 2.00
N ALA A 28 -43.11 -9.50 1.40
CA ALA A 28 -42.87 -10.95 1.32
C ALA A 28 -42.31 -11.54 2.62
N TYR A 29 -41.86 -10.71 3.57
CA TYR A 29 -41.27 -11.13 4.83
C TYR A 29 -42.22 -10.81 6.00
N GLU A 30 -42.65 -11.83 6.73
CA GLU A 30 -43.43 -11.67 7.96
C GLU A 30 -42.47 -11.37 9.13
N LEU A 31 -42.18 -10.08 9.35
CA LEU A 31 -41.26 -9.61 10.39
C LEU A 31 -41.97 -8.69 11.37
N ASP A 32 -41.69 -8.87 12.67
CA ASP A 32 -42.10 -7.95 13.71
C ASP A 32 -41.24 -6.67 13.70
N ASP A 33 -41.84 -5.54 14.07
CA ASP A 33 -41.19 -4.22 14.03
C ASP A 33 -39.95 -4.15 14.95
N GLU A 34 -39.98 -4.80 16.12
CA GLU A 34 -38.83 -4.86 17.05
C GLU A 34 -37.65 -5.67 16.47
N VAL A 35 -37.92 -6.67 15.64
CA VAL A 35 -36.88 -7.49 15.00
C VAL A 35 -36.20 -6.71 13.89
N LEU A 36 -36.95 -5.84 13.19
CA LEU A 36 -36.41 -5.02 12.11
C LEU A 36 -35.38 -4.00 12.60
N GLU A 37 -35.61 -3.36 13.75
CA GLU A 37 -34.66 -2.41 14.34
C GLU A 37 -33.34 -3.10 14.71
N ASN A 38 -33.42 -4.21 15.44
CA ASN A 38 -32.24 -5.02 15.81
C ASN A 38 -31.48 -5.52 14.56
N TYR A 39 -32.19 -5.94 13.52
CA TYR A 39 -31.58 -6.36 12.27
C TYR A 39 -30.87 -5.22 11.55
N ASN A 40 -31.44 -4.01 11.57
CA ASN A 40 -30.81 -2.84 10.95
C ASN A 40 -29.49 -2.47 11.65
N GLU A 41 -29.48 -2.46 12.98
CA GLU A 41 -28.25 -2.22 13.76
C GLU A 41 -27.18 -3.28 13.48
N PHE A 42 -27.58 -4.55 13.39
CA PHE A 42 -26.68 -5.63 13.03
C PHE A 42 -26.11 -5.47 11.62
N LEU A 43 -26.95 -5.12 10.63
CA LEU A 43 -26.49 -4.84 9.26
C LEU A 43 -25.52 -3.65 9.22
N PHE A 44 -25.78 -2.60 9.99
CA PHE A 44 -24.90 -1.44 10.06
C PHE A 44 -23.52 -1.81 10.60
N ALA A 45 -23.47 -2.54 11.73
CA ALA A 45 -22.22 -3.02 12.31
C ALA A 45 -21.46 -3.94 11.34
N ASN A 46 -22.17 -4.83 10.64
CA ASN A 46 -21.57 -5.73 9.66
C ASN A 46 -20.99 -4.97 8.45
N ASN A 47 -21.72 -4.00 7.90
CA ASN A 47 -21.23 -3.18 6.79
C ASN A 47 -19.95 -2.41 7.15
N ILE A 48 -19.87 -1.88 8.38
CA ILE A 48 -18.64 -1.24 8.88
C ILE A 48 -17.50 -2.26 8.95
N TYR A 49 -17.75 -3.44 9.53
CA TYR A 49 -16.73 -4.47 9.64
C TYR A 49 -16.23 -4.93 8.27
N TRP A 50 -17.12 -5.13 7.31
CA TRP A 50 -16.77 -5.46 5.94
C TRP A 50 -15.89 -4.38 5.30
N ALA A 51 -16.26 -3.09 5.44
CA ALA A 51 -15.49 -1.97 4.92
C ALA A 51 -14.07 -1.90 5.53
N LEU A 52 -13.95 -2.18 6.84
CA LEU A 52 -12.66 -2.19 7.54
C LEU A 52 -11.75 -3.30 7.04
N VAL A 53 -12.27 -4.53 6.91
CA VAL A 53 -11.47 -5.69 6.46
C VAL A 53 -11.04 -5.50 5.00
N GLU A 54 -11.96 -5.08 4.14
CA GLU A 54 -11.70 -4.84 2.72
C GLU A 54 -10.70 -3.69 2.50
N GLY A 55 -10.84 -2.62 3.29
CA GLY A 55 -9.92 -1.48 3.30
C GLY A 55 -8.53 -1.88 3.77
N HIS A 56 -8.44 -2.68 4.84
CA HIS A 56 -7.16 -3.16 5.36
C HIS A 56 -6.43 -4.06 4.35
N ALA A 57 -7.14 -4.98 3.70
CA ALA A 57 -6.55 -5.82 2.64
C ALA A 57 -6.03 -4.98 1.47
N SER A 58 -6.81 -3.97 1.05
CA SER A 58 -6.42 -3.04 -0.02
C SER A 58 -5.18 -2.20 0.35
N GLU A 59 -5.09 -1.73 1.60
CA GLU A 59 -3.92 -1.02 2.12
C GLU A 59 -2.67 -1.90 2.10
N MET A 60 -2.76 -3.14 2.58
CA MET A 60 -1.62 -4.06 2.59
C MET A 60 -1.13 -4.37 1.18
N SER A 61 -2.05 -4.53 0.23
CA SER A 61 -1.71 -4.74 -1.18
C SER A 61 -0.95 -3.54 -1.77
N ALA A 62 -1.49 -2.33 -1.58
CA ALA A 62 -0.86 -1.10 -2.06
C ALA A 62 0.52 -0.87 -1.39
N LYS A 63 0.62 -1.14 -0.08
CA LYS A 63 1.88 -1.04 0.68
C LYS A 63 2.94 -1.99 0.13
N ARG A 64 2.56 -3.23 -0.17
CA ARG A 64 3.49 -4.21 -0.77
C ARG A 64 4.05 -3.72 -2.10
N THR A 65 3.19 -3.25 -3.01
CA THR A 65 3.62 -2.71 -4.31
C THR A 65 4.52 -1.48 -4.16
N ALA A 66 4.18 -0.57 -3.23
CA ALA A 66 5.02 0.59 -2.95
C ALA A 66 6.40 0.20 -2.42
N MET A 67 6.48 -0.78 -1.51
CA MET A 67 7.75 -1.26 -0.95
C MET A 67 8.59 -2.02 -1.98
N GLU A 68 7.96 -2.78 -2.88
CA GLU A 68 8.65 -3.43 -4.01
C GLU A 68 9.31 -2.40 -4.93
N ASN A 69 8.57 -1.34 -5.29
CA ASN A 69 9.12 -0.22 -6.07
C ASN A 69 10.26 0.50 -5.31
N ALA A 70 10.11 0.73 -4.01
CA ALA A 70 11.17 1.32 -3.20
C ALA A 70 12.44 0.45 -3.18
N THR A 71 12.28 -0.87 -3.09
CA THR A 71 13.39 -1.84 -3.09
C THR A 71 14.13 -1.83 -4.42
N LYS A 72 13.38 -1.82 -5.53
CA LYS A 72 13.96 -1.71 -6.87
C LYS A 72 14.75 -0.41 -7.05
N ASN A 73 14.15 0.73 -6.66
CA ASN A 73 14.79 2.04 -6.76
C ASN A 73 16.06 2.13 -5.89
N ALA A 74 16.04 1.51 -4.70
CA ALA A 74 17.21 1.43 -3.85
C ALA A 74 18.32 0.58 -4.49
N GLY A 75 17.98 -0.54 -5.14
CA GLY A 75 18.94 -1.37 -5.89
C GLY A 75 19.65 -0.58 -7.00
N GLU A 76 18.88 0.13 -7.84
CA GLU A 76 19.43 0.99 -8.90
C GLU A 76 20.37 2.07 -8.34
N MET A 77 20.07 2.60 -7.16
CA MET A 77 20.91 3.59 -6.49
C MET A 77 22.21 2.98 -5.96
N VAL A 78 22.16 1.79 -5.37
CA VAL A 78 23.33 1.06 -4.88
C VAL A 78 24.29 0.76 -6.04
N ASP A 79 23.77 0.33 -7.19
CA ASP A 79 24.61 0.04 -8.36
C ASP A 79 25.36 1.29 -8.84
N ARG A 80 24.66 2.42 -8.91
CA ARG A 80 25.26 3.71 -9.30
C ARG A 80 26.33 4.18 -8.30
N LEU A 81 26.07 4.03 -7.01
CA LEU A 81 27.02 4.39 -5.96
C LEU A 81 28.23 3.47 -5.95
N THR A 82 28.04 2.17 -6.21
CA THR A 82 29.13 1.19 -6.33
C THR A 82 30.08 1.54 -7.47
N MET A 83 29.55 1.92 -8.62
CA MET A 83 30.35 2.38 -9.76
C MET A 83 31.15 3.65 -9.42
N THR A 84 30.52 4.60 -8.74
CA THR A 84 31.16 5.84 -8.28
C THR A 84 32.27 5.53 -7.28
N TYR A 85 32.01 4.65 -6.31
CA TYR A 85 32.98 4.21 -5.31
C TYR A 85 34.21 3.56 -5.95
N ASN A 86 34.03 2.63 -6.89
CA ASN A 86 35.13 1.98 -7.58
C ASN A 86 35.99 2.98 -8.38
N ARG A 87 35.35 3.95 -9.05
CA ARG A 87 36.05 5.02 -9.78
C ARG A 87 36.86 5.91 -8.83
N SER A 88 36.25 6.35 -7.73
CA SER A 88 36.94 7.16 -6.71
C SER A 88 38.10 6.41 -6.05
N ARG A 89 37.92 5.11 -5.78
CA ARG A 89 38.99 4.24 -5.24
C ARG A 89 40.17 4.14 -6.20
N GLN A 90 39.91 3.92 -7.49
CA GLN A 90 40.97 3.87 -8.50
C GLN A 90 41.69 5.21 -8.61
N ALA A 91 40.94 6.33 -8.64
CA ALA A 91 41.51 7.67 -8.69
C ALA A 91 42.43 7.97 -7.48
N ALA A 92 42.02 7.56 -6.28
CA ALA A 92 42.83 7.69 -5.07
C ALA A 92 44.15 6.89 -5.17
N ILE A 93 44.09 5.62 -5.56
CA ILE A 93 45.29 4.78 -5.76
C ILE A 93 46.23 5.42 -6.79
N THR A 94 45.70 5.91 -7.91
CA THR A 94 46.54 6.57 -8.93
C THR A 94 47.16 7.87 -8.42
N SER A 95 46.44 8.64 -7.61
CA SER A 95 46.96 9.88 -7.01
C SER A 95 48.12 9.58 -6.06
N GLU A 96 47.94 8.62 -5.16
CA GLU A 96 48.98 8.19 -4.23
C GLU A 96 50.23 7.66 -4.96
N LEU A 97 50.04 6.87 -6.03
CA LEU A 97 51.16 6.39 -6.84
C LEU A 97 51.90 7.53 -7.56
N VAL A 98 51.19 8.52 -8.08
CA VAL A 98 51.80 9.71 -8.70
C VAL A 98 52.60 10.50 -7.68
N ASP A 99 52.09 10.67 -6.46
CA ASP A 99 52.80 11.36 -5.38
C ASP A 99 54.08 10.62 -4.99
N ILE A 100 54.04 9.29 -4.90
CA ILE A 100 55.22 8.45 -4.63
C ILE A 100 56.28 8.61 -5.73
N ILE A 101 55.89 8.51 -7.00
CA ILE A 101 56.83 8.64 -8.13
C ILE A 101 57.44 10.04 -8.19
N THR A 102 56.63 11.08 -7.95
CA THR A 102 57.08 12.47 -7.95
C THR A 102 58.07 12.72 -6.82
N GLY A 103 57.78 12.22 -5.61
CA GLY A 103 58.70 12.32 -4.47
C GLY A 103 60.01 11.56 -4.68
N ALA A 104 59.95 10.36 -5.27
CA ALA A 104 61.14 9.57 -5.57
C ALA A 104 62.01 10.19 -6.69
N SER A 105 61.40 10.86 -7.68
CA SER A 105 62.13 11.50 -8.78
C SER A 105 62.75 12.85 -8.40
N ALA A 106 62.40 13.40 -7.24
CA ALA A 106 62.92 14.66 -6.72
C ALA A 106 64.17 14.48 -5.83
N LEU A 107 64.57 13.23 -5.52
CA LEU A 107 65.84 12.86 -4.90
C LEU A 107 66.90 12.55 -5.97
#